data_AF-A0A317FK64-F1
#
_entry.id   AF-A0A317FK64-F1
#
_cell.length_a   1.000
_cell.length_b   1.000
_cell.length_c   1.000
_cell.angle_alpha   90.00
_cell.angle_beta   90.00
_cell.angle_gamma   90.00
#
_symmetry.space_group_name_H-M   'P 1'
#
loop_
_entity.id
_entity.type
_entity.pdbx_description
1 polymer ?
#
loop_
_entity_poly.entity_id
_entity_poly.type
_entity_poly.pdbx_seq_one_letter_code
_entity_poly.pdbx_strand_id
1 'polypeptide(L)'
;MITKQEIILSALIERGEKGLNAEEAINIGSTCLNSDVSALGKLDLLILRKWEILPRKQGGTKRYMRYWLDEKNIIKANELINFWKIKRKIKR
;
A
#
# COMPACT_ATOMS: atom_id res chain seq x y z
N MET A 1 4.50 1.65 -18.56
CA MET A 1 4.62 0.60 -17.54
C MET A 1 4.04 1.13 -16.23
N ILE A 2 3.24 0.33 -15.52
CA ILE A 2 2.75 0.66 -14.17
C ILE A 2 3.86 0.30 -13.19
N THR A 3 4.15 1.16 -12.21
CA THR A 3 5.23 0.92 -11.23
C THR A 3 4.70 0.10 -10.06
N LYS A 4 5.59 -0.61 -9.34
CA LYS A 4 5.22 -1.35 -8.11
C LYS A 4 4.59 -0.44 -7.06
N GLN A 5 5.10 0.78 -6.90
CA GLN A 5 4.55 1.78 -6.00
C GLN A 5 3.11 2.15 -6.35
N GLU A 6 2.80 2.29 -7.65
CA GLU A 6 1.44 2.60 -8.11
C GLU A 6 0.47 1.44 -7.81
N ILE A 7 0.91 0.19 -7.95
CA ILE A 7 0.09 -1.00 -7.63
C ILE A 7 -0.22 -1.04 -6.14
N ILE A 8 0.79 -0.88 -5.28
CA ILE A 8 0.63 -0.95 -3.83
C ILE A 8 -0.24 0.21 -3.33
N LEU A 9 -0.01 1.42 -3.84
CA LEU A 9 -0.80 2.58 -3.47
C LEU A 9 -2.25 2.43 -3.93
N SER A 10 -2.49 1.90 -5.13
CA SER A 10 -3.84 1.60 -5.61
C SER A 10 -4.54 0.57 -4.72
N ALA A 11 -3.82 -0.49 -4.31
CA ALA A 11 -4.38 -1.50 -3.42
C ALA A 11 -4.69 -0.96 -2.02
N LEU A 12 -3.87 -0.04 -1.49
CA LEU A 12 -4.14 0.66 -0.23
C LEU A 12 -5.37 1.57 -0.33
N ILE A 13 -5.55 2.27 -1.46
CA ILE A 13 -6.74 3.10 -1.71
C ILE A 13 -8.00 2.23 -1.80
N GLU A 14 -7.96 1.17 -2.60
CA GLU A 14 -9.11 0.29 -2.84
C GLU A 14 -9.58 -0.39 -1.55
N ARG A 15 -8.64 -0.74 -0.66
CA ARG A 15 -8.95 -1.35 0.63
C ARG A 15 -9.28 -0.36 1.74
N GLY A 16 -8.94 0.92 1.57
CA GLY A 16 -9.18 1.97 2.57
C GLY A 16 -8.73 1.57 3.97
N GLU A 17 -9.62 1.71 4.95
CA GLU A 17 -9.38 1.39 6.36
C GLU A 17 -9.05 -0.08 6.62
N LYS A 18 -9.48 -1.00 5.75
CA LYS A 18 -9.08 -2.41 5.86
C LYS A 18 -7.58 -2.53 5.71
N GLY A 19 -6.96 -1.76 4.81
CA GLY A 19 -5.53 -1.77 4.61
C GLY A 19 -4.97 -3.10 4.07
N LEU A 20 -3.67 -3.26 4.25
CA LEU A 20 -2.89 -4.33 3.67
C LEU A 20 -1.81 -4.80 4.66
N ASN A 21 -1.65 -6.11 4.78
CA ASN A 21 -0.54 -6.71 5.49
C ASN A 21 0.43 -7.42 4.53
N ALA A 22 1.56 -7.90 5.05
CA ALA A 22 2.60 -8.52 4.23
C ALA A 22 2.12 -9.80 3.50
N GLU A 23 1.19 -10.59 4.05
CA GLU A 23 0.68 -11.77 3.34
C GLU A 23 -0.23 -11.40 2.18
N GLU A 24 -1.07 -10.39 2.38
CA GLU A 24 -1.94 -9.86 1.34
C GLU A 24 -1.13 -9.16 0.25
N ALA A 25 -0.02 -8.52 0.62
CA ALA A 25 0.91 -7.87 -0.29
C ALA A 25 1.62 -8.84 -1.24
N ILE A 26 1.90 -10.07 -0.79
CA ILE A 26 2.52 -11.10 -1.62
C ILE A 26 1.63 -11.42 -2.82
N ASN A 27 0.31 -11.49 -2.63
CA ASN A 27 -0.65 -11.78 -3.69
C ASN A 27 -0.69 -10.70 -4.79
N ILE A 28 -0.30 -9.46 -4.47
CA ILE A 28 -0.20 -8.35 -5.43
C ILE A 28 1.24 -8.13 -5.94
N GLY A 29 2.17 -9.05 -5.62
CA GLY A 29 3.55 -9.00 -6.10
C GLY A 29 4.51 -8.14 -5.27
N SER A 30 4.10 -7.74 -4.06
CA SER A 30 4.99 -7.07 -3.09
C SER A 30 5.47 -8.05 -2.03
N THR A 31 6.76 -8.36 -2.06
CA THR A 31 7.42 -9.23 -1.07
C THR A 31 7.90 -8.46 0.17
N CYS A 32 8.07 -7.14 0.05
CA CYS A 32 8.66 -6.28 1.08
C CYS A 32 7.76 -5.06 1.36
N LEU A 33 6.52 -5.32 1.80
CA LEU A 33 5.51 -4.27 2.03
C LEU A 33 6.01 -3.11 2.90
N ASN A 34 6.79 -3.38 3.96
CA ASN A 34 7.31 -2.32 4.84
C ASN A 34 8.24 -1.35 4.09
N SER A 35 9.10 -1.86 3.21
CA SER A 35 9.98 -1.03 2.39
C SER A 35 9.19 -0.21 1.38
N ASP A 36 8.16 -0.82 0.78
CA ASP A 36 7.29 -0.14 -0.18
C ASP A 36 6.49 0.98 0.50
N VAL A 37 5.90 0.72 1.67
CA VAL A 37 5.21 1.71 2.50
C VAL A 37 6.15 2.82 2.93
N SER A 38 7.38 2.51 3.33
CA SER A 38 8.40 3.51 3.68
C SER A 38 8.75 4.41 2.49
N ALA A 39 8.82 3.85 1.28
CA ALA A 39 9.01 4.64 0.07
C ALA A 39 7.81 5.54 -0.26
N LEU A 40 6.58 5.05 -0.03
CA LEU A 40 5.36 5.86 -0.17
C LEU A 40 5.28 6.98 0.87
N GLY A 41 5.74 6.73 2.10
CA GLY A 41 5.81 7.74 3.16
C GLY A 41 6.70 8.94 2.83
N LYS A 42 7.69 8.76 1.93
CA LYS A 42 8.53 9.87 1.43
C LYS A 42 7.78 10.81 0.47
N LEU A 43 6.58 10.43 0.02
CA LEU A 43 5.77 11.19 -0.93
C LEU A 43 4.68 12.02 -0.24
N ASP A 44 4.89 12.41 1.01
CA ASP A 44 3.93 13.15 1.86
C ASP A 44 2.61 12.39 2.12
N LEU A 45 2.67 11.06 2.08
CA LEU A 45 1.53 10.19 2.41
C LEU A 45 1.72 9.62 3.82
N LEU A 46 0.80 9.94 4.71
CA LEU A 46 0.79 9.36 6.05
C LEU A 46 0.09 8.01 6.00
N ILE A 47 0.87 6.95 6.17
CA ILE A 47 0.37 5.57 6.19
C ILE A 47 0.29 5.13 7.65
N LEU A 48 -0.93 4.88 8.10
CA LEU A 48 -1.22 4.37 9.43
C LEU A 48 -0.79 2.90 9.52
N ARG A 49 -0.37 2.48 10.72
CA ARG A 49 0.13 1.13 10.96
C ARG A 49 -0.29 0.58 12.31
N LYS A 50 -0.57 -0.72 12.37
CA LYS A 50 -0.85 -1.45 13.62
C LYS A 50 -0.40 -2.90 13.51
N TRP A 51 -0.08 -3.49 14.66
CA TRP A 51 0.18 -4.91 14.76
C TRP A 51 -1.12 -5.71 14.63
N GLU A 52 -1.13 -6.65 13.70
CA GLU A 52 -2.18 -7.64 13.49
C GLU A 52 -1.63 -9.03 13.80
N ILE A 53 -2.41 -9.85 14.51
CA ILE A 53 -2.06 -11.24 14.79
C ILE A 53 -2.89 -12.10 13.85
N LEU A 54 -2.22 -12.86 12.98
CA LEU A 54 -2.87 -13.79 12.06
C LEU A 54 -2.52 -15.24 12.38
N PRO A 55 -3.47 -16.17 12.23
CA PRO A 55 -3.21 -17.60 12.34
C PRO A 55 -2.33 -18.07 11.16
N ARG A 56 -1.34 -18.92 11.44
CA ARG A 56 -0.55 -19.58 10.39
C ARG A 56 -1.24 -20.88 9.95
N LYS A 57 -1.05 -21.26 8.68
CA LYS A 57 -1.54 -22.53 8.12
C LYS A 57 -1.00 -23.78 8.83
N GLN A 58 0.22 -23.74 9.37
CA GLN A 58 0.84 -24.86 10.11
C GLN A 58 0.63 -24.79 11.63
N GLY A 59 -0.36 -24.02 12.10
CA GLY A 59 -0.60 -23.80 13.53
C GLY A 59 0.18 -22.62 14.10
N GLY A 60 -0.33 -22.10 15.23
CA GLY A 60 0.20 -20.91 15.89
C GLY A 60 -0.19 -19.59 15.21
N THR A 61 0.31 -18.49 15.76
CA THR A 61 0.02 -17.12 15.27
C THR A 61 1.29 -16.38 14.90
N LYS A 62 1.23 -15.54 13.86
CA LYS A 62 2.30 -14.60 13.52
C LYS A 62 1.80 -13.17 13.66
N ARG A 63 2.68 -12.30 14.14
CA ARG A 63 2.47 -10.85 14.11
C ARG A 63 2.87 -10.30 12.76
N TYR A 64 1.96 -9.60 12.10
CA TYR A 64 2.19 -8.83 10.90
C TYR A 64 1.89 -7.36 11.19
N MET A 65 2.58 -6.44 10.52
CA MET A 65 2.11 -5.06 10.46
C MET A 65 1.05 -4.95 9.37
N ARG A 66 -0.09 -4.35 9.72
CA ARG A 66 -1.13 -3.92 8.81
C ARG A 66 -1.00 -2.41 8.59
N TYR A 67 -1.06 -2.00 7.33
CA TYR A 67 -0.92 -0.62 6.89
C TYR A 67 -2.19 -0.17 6.20
N TRP A 68 -2.67 1.04 6.48
CA TRP A 68 -3.85 1.61 5.81
C TRP A 68 -3.71 3.11 5.65
N LEU A 69 -4.58 3.67 4.81
CA LEU A 69 -4.71 5.11 4.62
C LEU A 69 -5.99 5.57 5.30
N ASP A 70 -5.97 6.76 5.90
CA ASP A 70 -7.20 7.46 6.29
C ASP A 70 -7.84 8.12 5.05
N GLU A 71 -9.07 8.61 5.19
CA GLU A 71 -9.80 9.25 4.08
C GLU A 71 -9.02 10.42 3.46
N LYS A 72 -8.34 11.23 4.29
CA LYS A 72 -7.55 12.39 3.84
C LYS A 72 -6.37 11.96 2.97
N ASN A 73 -5.64 10.93 3.38
CA ASN A 73 -4.49 10.41 2.64
C ASN A 73 -4.94 9.57 1.44
N ILE A 74 -6.15 8.98 1.44
CA ILE A 74 -6.73 8.38 0.24
C ILE A 74 -6.94 9.42 -0.87
N ILE A 75 -7.44 10.61 -0.53
CA ILE A 75 -7.62 11.70 -1.50
C ILE A 75 -6.25 12.10 -2.07
N LYS A 76 -5.26 12.38 -1.22
CA LYS A 76 -3.89 12.69 -1.65
C LYS A 76 -3.28 11.58 -2.52
N ALA A 77 -3.47 10.33 -2.14
CA ALA A 77 -2.95 9.18 -2.87
C ALA A 77 -3.58 9.07 -4.27
N ASN A 78 -4.88 9.35 -4.41
CA ASN A 78 -5.56 9.41 -5.70
C ASN A 78 -5.02 10.54 -6.58
N GLU A 79 -4.78 11.73 -6.02
CA GLU A 79 -4.16 12.84 -6.74
C GLU A 79 -2.78 12.47 -7.26
N LEU A 80 -1.96 11.80 -6.44
CA LEU A 80 -0.63 11.34 -6.81
C LEU A 80 -0.66 10.31 -7.96
N ILE A 81 -1.58 9.36 -7.91
CA ILE A 81 -1.78 8.39 -9.00
C ILE A 81 -2.21 9.11 -10.28
N ASN A 82 -3.14 10.05 -10.19
CA ASN A 82 -3.58 10.84 -11.34
C ASN A 82 -2.43 11.66 -11.93
N PHE A 83 -1.61 12.28 -11.09
CA PHE A 83 -0.40 12.98 -11.52
C PHE A 83 0.55 12.05 -12.29
N TRP A 84 0.81 10.83 -11.79
CA TRP A 84 1.63 9.84 -12.51
C TRP A 84 1.00 9.35 -13.82
N LYS A 85 -0.33 9.20 -13.88
CA LYS A 85 -1.06 8.89 -15.12
C LYS A 85 -0.91 10.01 -16.14
N ILE A 86 -1.12 11.27 -15.75
CA ILE A 86 -0.99 12.44 -16.62
C ILE A 86 0.44 12.60 -17.12
N LYS A 87 1.43 12.53 -16.21
CA LYS A 87 2.85 12.61 -16.56
C LYS A 87 3.28 11.54 -17.58
N ARG A 88 2.71 10.33 -17.50
CA ARG A 88 2.94 9.28 -18.50
C ARG A 88 2.29 9.58 -19.84
N LYS A 89 1.12 10.21 -19.87
CA LYS A 89 0.46 10.61 -21.12
C LYS A 89 1.22 11.73 -21.84
N ILE A 90 1.76 12.70 -21.11
CA ILE A 90 2.51 13.82 -21.70
C ILE A 90 3.87 13.37 -22.28
N LYS A 91 4.47 12.33 -21.71
CA LYS A 91 5.78 11.80 -22.15
C LYS A 91 5.67 10.82 -23.32
N ARG A 92 4.47 10.55 -23.84
CA ARG A 92 4.18 9.55 -24.86
C ARG A 92 3.75 10.24 -26.14
#